data_AF-A0A969KND8-F1
#
_entry.id   AF-A0A969KND8-F1
#
_cell.length_a   1.000
_cell.length_b   1.000
_cell.length_c   1.000
_cell.angle_alpha   90.00
_cell.angle_beta   90.00
_cell.angle_gamma   90.00
#
_symmetry.space_group_name_H-M   'P 1'
#
loop_
_entity.id
_entity.type
_entity.pdbx_description
1 polymer ?
#
loop_
_entity_poly.entity_id
_entity_poly.type
_entity_poly.pdbx_seq_one_letter_code
_entity_poly.pdbx_strand_id
1 'polypeptide(L)'
;MGALVSSLDADSTTVELVNTSPLHTRRLIVQAGAFGEHEFTSAEPLDSENGSATIGNRHLTVELPAGRSLRLRLGMKRYCHTPSYGQPV
;
A
#
# COMPACT_ATOMS: atom_id res chain seq x y z
N MET A 1 13.07 3.00 -7.45
CA MET A 1 11.79 2.59 -6.83
C MET A 1 10.80 2.34 -7.94
N GLY A 2 10.14 1.18 -7.90
CA GLY A 2 9.05 0.84 -8.81
C GLY A 2 7.80 0.46 -8.03
N ALA A 3 6.64 0.76 -8.59
CA ALA A 3 5.36 0.34 -8.07
C ALA A 3 4.50 -0.13 -9.25
N LEU A 4 3.91 -1.32 -9.14
CA LEU A 4 3.00 -1.89 -10.12
C LEU A 4 1.69 -2.23 -9.43
N VAL A 5 0.57 -1.84 -10.02
CA VAL A 5 -0.76 -2.36 -9.63
C VAL A 5 -1.04 -3.56 -10.52
N SER A 6 -1.04 -4.76 -9.94
CA SER A 6 -1.26 -6.00 -10.68
C SER A 6 -2.72 -6.46 -10.68
N SER A 7 -3.52 -6.02 -9.70
CA SER A 7 -4.97 -6.23 -9.68
C SER A 7 -5.71 -5.07 -9.02
N LEU A 8 -6.95 -4.86 -9.46
CA LEU A 8 -7.85 -3.86 -8.90
C LEU A 8 -9.28 -4.39 -8.93
N ASP A 9 -9.84 -4.55 -7.73
CA ASP A 9 -11.18 -5.07 -7.49
C ASP A 9 -12.04 -4.00 -6.78
N ALA A 10 -13.30 -4.32 -6.51
CA ALA A 10 -14.20 -3.39 -5.83
C ALA A 10 -13.80 -3.11 -4.37
N ASP A 11 -13.20 -4.10 -3.70
CA ASP A 11 -12.87 -4.12 -2.28
C ASP A 11 -11.39 -4.39 -2.00
N SER A 12 -10.56 -4.53 -3.04
CA SER A 12 -9.13 -4.74 -2.87
C SER A 12 -8.29 -4.26 -4.05
N THR A 13 -7.00 -4.06 -3.81
CA THR A 13 -6.00 -3.81 -4.85
C THR A 13 -4.72 -4.58 -4.52
N THR A 14 -4.07 -5.14 -5.53
CA THR A 14 -2.76 -5.77 -5.36
C THR A 14 -1.69 -4.87 -5.94
N VAL A 15 -0.70 -4.56 -5.11
CA VAL A 15 0.44 -3.73 -5.46
C VAL A 15 1.74 -4.49 -5.26
N GLU A 16 2.66 -4.33 -6.21
CA GLU A 16 4.04 -4.79 -6.10
C GLU A 16 4.95 -3.57 -5.96
N LEU A 17 5.68 -3.52 -4.86
CA LEU A 17 6.63 -2.46 -4.54
C LEU A 17 8.05 -3.03 -4.66
N VAL A 18 8.92 -2.34 -5.39
CA VAL A 18 10.31 -2.81 -5.63
C VAL A 18 11.32 -1.72 -5.31
N ASN A 19 12.18 -2.01 -4.32
CA ASN A 19 13.35 -1.20 -4.02
C ASN A 19 14.55 -1.66 -4.83
N THR A 20 14.77 -0.99 -5.97
CA THR A 20 15.93 -1.21 -6.84
C THR A 20 17.25 -0.66 -6.31
N SER A 21 17.25 0.02 -5.15
CA SER A 21 18.48 0.51 -4.52
C SER A 21 19.25 -0.67 -3.90
N PRO A 22 20.54 -0.87 -4.24
CA PRO A 22 21.34 -1.95 -3.66
C PRO A 22 21.84 -1.65 -2.24
N LEU A 23 21.78 -0.38 -1.80
CA LEU A 23 22.43 0.07 -0.56
C LEU A 23 21.49 0.73 0.44
N HIS A 24 20.32 1.20 0.00
CA HIS A 24 19.48 2.05 0.83
C HIS A 24 18.08 1.47 1.01
N THR A 25 17.69 1.29 2.27
CA THR A 25 16.29 1.12 2.68
C THR A 25 15.50 2.35 2.28
N ARG A 26 14.23 2.14 1.96
CA ARG A 26 13.30 3.22 1.60
C ARG A 26 12.03 3.08 2.39
N ARG A 27 11.51 4.21 2.85
CA ARG A 27 10.21 4.33 3.50
C ARG A 27 9.26 5.00 2.53
N LEU A 28 8.09 4.41 2.36
CA LEU A 28 7.07 4.84 1.41
C LEU A 28 5.75 5.00 2.15
N ILE A 29 4.94 5.97 1.72
CA ILE A 29 3.55 6.06 2.14
C ILE A 29 2.68 5.69 0.94
N VAL A 30 1.83 4.69 1.12
CA VAL A 30 0.80 4.30 0.16
C VAL A 30 -0.51 4.94 0.60
N GLN A 31 -1.16 5.66 -0.31
CA GLN A 31 -2.44 6.32 -0.04
C GLN A 31 -3.59 5.59 -0.73
N ALA A 32 -4.70 5.44 -0.01
CA ALA A 32 -5.93 4.86 -0.49
C ALA A 32 -6.70 5.91 -1.33
N GLY A 33 -6.51 5.86 -2.66
CA GLY A 33 -7.11 6.81 -3.60
C GLY A 33 -6.23 8.04 -3.87
N ALA A 34 -6.58 8.78 -4.93
CA ALA A 34 -5.80 9.93 -5.37
C ALA A 34 -5.89 11.11 -4.39
N PHE A 35 -7.00 11.18 -3.64
CA PHE A 35 -7.36 12.26 -2.72
C PHE A 35 -7.62 11.76 -1.28
N GLY A 36 -7.21 10.52 -0.97
CA GLY A 36 -7.47 9.89 0.33
C GLY A 36 -8.95 9.61 0.57
N GLU A 37 -9.72 9.38 -0.50
CA GLU A 37 -11.16 9.14 -0.48
C GLU A 37 -11.53 7.70 -0.08
N HIS A 38 -10.54 6.78 -0.10
CA HIS A 38 -10.68 5.39 0.31
C HIS A 38 -10.02 5.14 1.67
N GLU A 39 -10.24 3.96 2.25
CA GLU A 39 -9.57 3.49 3.46
C GLU A 39 -9.05 2.08 3.24
N PHE A 40 -7.81 1.79 3.62
CA PHE A 40 -7.30 0.43 3.67
C PHE A 40 -7.85 -0.29 4.90
N THR A 41 -8.48 -1.44 4.68
CA THR A 41 -9.02 -2.28 5.75
C THR A 41 -7.99 -3.29 6.22
N SER A 42 -7.25 -3.89 5.29
CA SER A 42 -6.24 -4.90 5.58
C SER A 42 -5.04 -4.81 4.62
N ALA A 43 -3.91 -5.37 5.05
CA ALA A 43 -2.73 -5.57 4.23
C ALA A 43 -2.24 -7.02 4.40
N GLU A 44 -2.21 -7.77 3.29
CA GLU A 44 -1.84 -9.17 3.24
C GLU A 44 -0.59 -9.32 2.33
N PRO A 45 0.57 -9.67 2.90
CA PRO A 45 1.74 -10.03 2.10
C PRO A 45 1.49 -11.31 1.30
N LEU A 46 1.68 -11.27 -0.01
CA LEU A 46 1.46 -12.44 -0.88
C LEU A 46 2.70 -13.34 -0.99
N ASP A 47 3.87 -12.84 -0.57
CA ASP A 47 5.15 -13.54 -0.68
C ASP A 47 5.58 -14.25 0.62
N SER A 48 4.80 -14.12 1.69
CA SER A 48 5.11 -14.71 2.99
C SER A 48 3.85 -15.24 3.66
N GLU A 49 3.96 -16.29 4.47
CA GLU A 49 2.86 -16.80 5.31
C GLU A 49 2.58 -15.91 6.53
N ASN A 50 3.05 -14.66 6.53
CA ASN A 50 2.67 -13.69 7.54
C ASN A 50 1.19 -13.35 7.34
N GLY A 51 0.41 -13.51 8.41
CA GLY A 51 -1.03 -13.23 8.38
C GLY A 51 -1.36 -11.78 8.00
N SER A 52 -2.61 -11.57 7.61
CA SER A 52 -3.12 -10.24 7.26
C SER A 52 -3.07 -9.28 8.45
N ALA A 53 -2.57 -8.08 8.23
CA ALA A 53 -2.59 -6.98 9.20
C ALA A 53 -3.81 -6.09 8.99
N THR A 54 -4.48 -5.67 10.07
CA THR A 54 -5.58 -4.69 10.00
C THR A 54 -4.99 -3.27 10.00
N ILE A 55 -5.44 -2.42 9.07
CA ILE A 55 -4.91 -1.05 8.91
C ILE A 55 -5.90 0.00 9.41
N GLY A 56 -7.13 0.02 8.87
CA GLY A 56 -8.18 0.98 9.23
C GLY A 56 -7.79 2.44 9.01
N ASN A 57 -7.03 2.73 7.96
CA ASN A 57 -6.49 4.07 7.70
C ASN A 57 -6.36 4.35 6.19
N ARG A 58 -6.33 5.63 5.82
CA ARG A 58 -6.13 6.12 4.44
C ARG A 58 -4.69 5.97 3.97
N HIS A 59 -3.76 5.80 4.90
CA HIS A 59 -2.34 5.75 4.65
C HIS A 59 -1.73 4.47 5.24
N LEU A 60 -0.84 3.85 4.48
CA LEU A 60 -0.03 2.71 4.89
C LEU A 60 1.45 3.08 4.72
N THR A 61 2.23 3.01 5.79
CA THR A 61 3.68 3.17 5.70
C THR A 61 4.34 1.82 5.45
N VAL A 62 5.17 1.74 4.40
CA VAL A 62 5.93 0.54 4.04
C VAL A 62 7.42 0.87 4.14
N GLU A 63 8.15 0.06 4.90
CA GLU A 63 9.60 0.09 4.90
C GLU A 63 10.14 -1.07 4.08
N LEU A 64 10.90 -0.77 3.03
CA LEU A 64 11.40 -1.75 2.07
C LEU A 64 12.93 -1.73 2.08
N PRO A 65 13.59 -2.80 2.59
CA PRO A 65 15.04 -2.91 2.61
C PRO A 65 15.67 -2.83 1.21
N ALA A 66 16.97 -2.59 1.15
CA ALA A 66 17.73 -2.56 -0.09
C ALA A 66 17.56 -3.87 -0.89
N GLY A 67 17.33 -3.76 -2.20
CA GLY A 67 17.22 -4.89 -3.12
C GLY A 67 16.01 -5.81 -2.89
N ARG A 68 14.96 -5.35 -2.18
CA ARG A 68 13.76 -6.15 -1.90
C ARG A 68 12.55 -5.73 -2.73
N SER A 69 11.69 -6.71 -3.01
CA SER A 69 10.33 -6.51 -3.49
C SER A 69 9.33 -6.99 -2.44
N LEU A 70 8.10 -6.47 -2.53
CA LEU A 70 6.98 -6.85 -1.68
C LEU A 70 5.69 -6.76 -2.49
N ARG A 71 4.96 -7.88 -2.58
CA ARG A 71 3.58 -7.90 -3.09
C ARG A 71 2.59 -7.86 -1.92
N LEU A 72 1.70 -6.87 -1.95
CA LEU A 72 0.64 -6.68 -0.96
C LEU A 72 -0.71 -6.72 -1.65
N ARG A 73 -1.61 -7.55 -1.13
CA ARG A 73 -3.04 -7.40 -1.33
C ARG A 73 -3.58 -6.48 -0.24
N LEU A 74 -4.11 -5.33 -0.65
CA LEU A 74 -4.68 -4.32 0.23
C LEU A 74 -6.19 -4.40 0.14
N GLY A 75 -6.86 -4.73 1.25
CA GLY A 75 -8.30 -4.58 1.38
C GLY A 75 -8.66 -3.09 1.45
N MET A 76 -9.79 -2.69 0.90
CA MET A 76 -10.23 -1.30 0.91
C MET A 76 -11.74 -1.10 1.03
N LYS A 77 -12.12 0.01 1.68
CA LYS A 77 -13.45 0.59 1.61
C LYS A 77 -13.41 1.82 0.73
N ARG A 78 -14.24 1.85 -0.30
CA ARG A 78 -14.30 2.96 -1.26
C ARG A 78 -15.22 4.08 -0.77
N TYR A 79 -14.88 5.31 -1.14
CA TYR A 79 -15.65 6.54 -0.93
C TYR A 79 -16.15 6.76 0.50
N CYS A 80 -15.37 6.35 1.51
CA CYS A 80 -15.71 6.53 2.91
C CYS A 80 -15.23 7.86 3.50
N HIS A 81 -14.41 8.61 2.76
CA HIS A 81 -13.86 9.90 3.18
C HIS A 81 -14.14 11.00 2.17
N THR A 82 -14.17 12.25 2.65
CA THR A 82 -14.22 13.43 1.79
C THR A 82 -12.87 13.60 1.07
N PRO A 83 -12.85 13.64 -0.28
CA PRO A 83 -11.63 13.88 -1.05
C PRO A 83 -10.91 15.16 -0.61
N SER A 84 -9.59 15.12 -0.49
CA SER A 84 -8.79 16.32 -0.21
C SER A 84 -7.42 16.29 -0.91
N TYR A 85 -6.82 17.47 -1.07
CA TYR A 85 -5.42 17.62 -1.47
C TYR A 85 -4.44 17.52 -0.30
N GLY A 86 -4.91 17.16 0.89
CA GLY A 86 -4.07 16.95 2.06
C GLY A 86 -3.04 15.86 1.77
N GLN A 87 -1.77 16.22 1.82
CA GLN A 87 -0.70 15.24 1.68
C GLN A 87 -0.59 14.40 2.95
N PRO A 88 -0.17 13.13 2.85
CA PRO A 88 0.20 12.35 4.02
C PRO A 88 1.33 13.09 4.77
N VAL A 89 1.12 13.33 6.06
CA VAL A 89 2.11 13.96 6.97
C VAL A 89 2.96 12.92 7.68
#